data_AF-A0A562L044-F1
#
_entry.id   AF-A0A562L044-F1
#
_cell.length_a   1.000
_cell.length_b   1.000
_cell.length_c   1.000
_cell.angle_alpha   90.00
_cell.angle_beta   90.00
_cell.angle_gamma   90.00
#
_symmetry.space_group_name_H-M   'P 1'
#
loop_
_entity.id
_entity.type
_entity.pdbx_description
1 polymer ?
#
loop_
_entity_poly.entity_id
_entity_poly.type
_entity_poly.pdbx_seq_one_letter_code
_entity_poly.pdbx_strand_id
1 'polypeptide(L)'
;MGYDIGIGLCAGIDGANVVVKLDSAVVSKLIPKQPWRKSGTSLLQFKSDLCSARRPPEVGSEVYLDSAALTKNAPASLDLAGNGSSMRVDLRALLSNLDPQPAPVAAAKGRSSRW
;
A
#
# COMPACT_ATOMS: atom_id res chain seq x y z
N MET A 1 -4.22 -17.00 -9.11
CA MET A 1 -3.26 -15.97 -9.56
C MET A 1 -3.29 -14.86 -8.53
N GLY A 2 -2.23 -14.74 -7.73
CA GLY A 2 -2.04 -13.60 -6.82
C GLY A 2 -1.28 -12.50 -7.53
N TYR A 3 -1.39 -11.27 -7.03
CA TYR A 3 -0.64 -10.13 -7.50
C TYR A 3 -0.14 -9.33 -6.30
N ASP A 4 0.96 -8.62 -6.50
CA ASP A 4 1.58 -7.83 -5.46
C ASP A 4 0.94 -6.42 -5.40
N ILE A 5 0.65 -5.94 -4.19
CA ILE A 5 0.10 -4.60 -3.96
C ILE A 5 1.17 -3.76 -3.30
N GLY A 6 1.70 -2.76 -4.02
CA GLY A 6 2.58 -1.76 -3.45
C GLY A 6 1.79 -0.86 -2.49
N ILE A 7 2.31 -0.69 -1.27
CA ILE A 7 1.61 0.08 -0.21
C ILE A 7 2.38 1.32 0.28
N GLY A 8 3.68 1.38 0.00
CA GLY A 8 4.54 2.50 0.41
C GLY A 8 5.92 2.05 0.86
N LEU A 9 6.61 2.91 1.61
CA LEU A 9 8.02 2.75 1.95
C LEU A 9 8.22 2.06 3.30
N CYS A 10 9.05 1.03 3.37
CA CYS A 10 9.40 0.40 4.64
C CYS A 10 10.14 1.39 5.54
N ALA A 11 9.56 1.69 6.70
CA ALA A 11 10.16 2.52 7.73
C ALA A 11 10.95 1.71 8.75
N GLY A 12 10.59 0.43 8.95
CA GLY A 12 11.26 -0.44 9.90
C GLY A 12 10.68 -1.85 9.90
N ILE A 13 11.46 -2.81 10.40
CA ILE A 13 11.04 -4.19 10.62
C ILE A 13 11.41 -4.54 12.07
N ASP A 14 10.41 -4.95 12.84
CA ASP A 14 10.54 -5.33 14.24
C ASP A 14 10.04 -6.77 14.43
N GLY A 15 10.98 -7.71 14.42
CA GLY A 15 10.69 -9.14 14.45
C GLY A 15 9.80 -9.56 13.28
N ALA A 16 8.56 -9.97 13.60
CA ALA A 16 7.57 -10.36 12.60
C ALA A 16 6.65 -9.21 12.16
N ASN A 17 6.86 -7.99 12.66
CA ASN A 17 6.07 -6.82 12.30
C ASN A 17 6.83 -5.92 11.34
N VAL A 18 6.15 -5.46 10.30
CA VAL A 18 6.68 -4.51 9.31
C VAL A 18 5.96 -3.19 9.53
N VAL A 19 6.74 -2.11 9.59
CA VAL A 19 6.25 -0.73 9.69
C VAL A 19 6.50 -0.04 8.35
N VAL A 20 5.44 0.50 7.76
CA VAL A 20 5.45 1.10 6.43
C VAL A 20 4.88 2.51 6.48
N LYS A 21 5.56 3.47 5.87
CA LYS A 21 5.00 4.78 5.57
C LYS A 21 4.09 4.64 4.37
N LEU A 22 2.79 4.84 4.59
CA LEU A 22 1.79 4.69 3.54
C LEU A 22 1.75 5.87 2.59
N ASP A 23 1.49 5.55 1.33
CA ASP A 23 1.09 6.54 0.35
C ASP A 23 -0.35 7.02 0.58
N SER A 24 -0.59 8.26 0.19
CA SER A 24 -1.88 8.95 0.23
C SER A 24 -3.03 8.14 -0.38
N ALA A 25 -2.76 7.48 -1.51
CA ALA A 25 -3.72 6.66 -2.24
C ALA A 25 -4.14 5.43 -1.41
N VAL A 26 -3.21 4.83 -0.66
CA VAL A 26 -3.45 3.65 0.16
C VAL A 26 -4.27 4.03 1.39
N VAL A 27 -3.91 5.13 2.06
CA VAL A 27 -4.67 5.68 3.20
C VAL A 27 -6.11 5.98 2.80
N SER A 28 -6.31 6.60 1.64
CA SER A 28 -7.65 6.95 1.13
C SER A 28 -8.52 5.71 0.85
N LYS A 29 -7.91 4.58 0.48
CA LYS A 29 -8.62 3.30 0.30
C LYS A 29 -8.97 2.64 1.64
N LEU A 30 -8.07 2.71 2.61
CA LEU A 30 -8.30 2.12 3.95
C LEU A 30 -9.33 2.91 4.76
N ILE A 31 -9.31 4.24 4.68
CA ILE A 31 -10.21 5.12 5.44
C ILE A 31 -10.78 6.23 4.55
N PRO A 32 -11.73 5.91 3.65
CA PRO A 32 -12.27 6.87 2.69
C PRO A 32 -13.09 8.00 3.34
N LYS A 33 -13.54 7.82 4.58
CA LYS A 33 -14.43 8.76 5.30
C LYS A 33 -13.71 9.75 6.22
N GLN A 34 -12.38 9.72 6.30
CA GLN A 34 -11.64 10.68 7.14
C GLN A 34 -10.95 11.76 6.31
N PRO A 35 -11.02 13.03 6.75
CA PRO A 35 -10.29 14.11 6.10
C PRO A 35 -8.78 13.88 6.29
N TRP A 36 -8.11 13.49 5.21
CA TRP A 36 -6.68 13.25 5.19
C TRP A 36 -5.90 14.51 5.56
N ARG A 37 -5.05 14.46 6.59
CA ARG A 37 -4.39 15.66 7.14
C ARG A 37 -3.02 15.96 6.51
N LYS A 38 -2.21 14.96 6.12
CA LYS A 38 -0.89 15.14 5.47
C LYS A 38 -0.29 13.83 4.93
N SER A 39 0.34 13.89 3.75
CA SER A 39 1.08 12.77 3.16
C SER A 39 2.36 12.42 3.93
N GLY A 40 2.71 11.13 3.95
CA GLY A 40 3.99 10.64 4.48
C GLY A 40 4.12 10.57 6.00
N THR A 41 3.05 10.88 6.76
CA THR A 41 3.04 10.76 8.24
C THR A 41 2.34 9.50 8.71
N SER A 42 1.56 8.86 7.84
CA SER A 42 0.77 7.68 8.19
C SER A 42 1.66 6.44 8.23
N LEU A 43 1.73 5.79 9.38
CA LEU A 43 2.47 4.55 9.60
C LEU A 43 1.50 3.38 9.69
N LEU A 44 1.74 2.35 8.91
CA LEU A 44 1.01 1.10 8.96
C LEU A 44 1.92 0.01 9.51
N GLN A 45 1.44 -0.67 10.54
CA GLN A 45 2.09 -1.82 11.13
C GLN A 45 1.26 -3.08 10.90
N PHE A 46 1.89 -4.11 10.37
CA PHE A 46 1.25 -5.39 10.09
C PHE A 46 2.29 -6.53 10.13
N LYS A 47 1.82 -7.77 10.05
CA LYS A 47 2.72 -8.93 10.10
C LYS A 47 3.39 -9.18 8.75
N SER A 48 4.66 -9.58 8.77
CA SER A 48 5.44 -9.88 7.57
C SER A 48 4.91 -11.07 6.76
N ASP A 49 4.02 -11.89 7.33
CA ASP A 49 3.32 -12.98 6.63
C ASP A 49 2.36 -12.48 5.54
N LEU A 50 1.97 -11.20 5.59
CA LEU A 50 1.16 -10.55 4.56
C LEU A 50 2.01 -9.98 3.41
N CYS A 51 3.33 -9.92 3.57
CA CYS A 51 4.22 -9.43 2.52
C CYS A 51 4.35 -10.43 1.36
N SER A 52 4.71 -9.92 0.19
CA SER A 52 5.01 -10.75 -0.97
C SER A 52 6.21 -11.65 -0.72
N ALA A 53 6.06 -12.95 -0.97
CA ALA A 53 7.17 -13.89 -0.94
C ALA A 53 8.20 -13.63 -2.06
N ARG A 54 7.81 -12.91 -3.13
CA ARG A 54 8.68 -12.56 -4.25
C ARG A 54 9.46 -11.28 -4.00
N ARG A 55 8.90 -10.38 -3.20
CA ARG A 55 9.45 -9.06 -2.88
C ARG A 55 9.41 -8.88 -1.36
N PRO A 56 10.38 -9.45 -0.64
CA PRO A 56 10.43 -9.33 0.80
C PRO A 56 10.58 -7.86 1.21
N PRO A 57 10.02 -7.47 2.37
CA PRO A 57 10.16 -6.11 2.87
C PRO A 57 11.61 -5.82 3.25
N GLU A 58 12.11 -4.66 2.85
CA GLU A 58 13.44 -4.17 3.20
C GLU A 58 13.35 -2.70 3.60
N VAL A 59 14.03 -2.32 4.68
CA VAL A 59 14.01 -0.95 5.21
C VAL A 59 14.53 0.03 4.16
N GLY A 60 13.78 1.09 3.89
CA GLY A 60 14.10 2.06 2.85
C GLY A 60 13.69 1.65 1.43
N SER A 61 13.10 0.47 1.26
CA SER A 61 12.56 -0.01 -0.02
C SER A 61 11.03 -0.01 -0.01
N GLU A 62 10.44 -0.09 -1.18
CA GLU A 62 8.99 -0.21 -1.35
C GLU A 62 8.49 -1.59 -0.88
N VAL A 63 7.39 -1.60 -0.13
CA VAL A 63 6.79 -2.81 0.43
C VAL A 63 5.60 -3.27 -0.41
N TYR A 64 5.59 -4.56 -0.67
CA TYR A 64 4.57 -5.24 -1.46
C TYR A 64 3.84 -6.27 -0.62
N LEU A 65 2.51 -6.26 -0.67
CA LEU A 65 1.64 -7.24 -0.04
C LEU A 65 1.18 -8.30 -1.04
N ASP A 66 1.05 -9.54 -0.61
CA ASP A 66 0.45 -10.60 -1.43
C ASP A 66 -1.08 -10.53 -1.35
N SER A 67 -1.75 -10.30 -2.49
CA SER A 67 -3.21 -10.27 -2.53
C SER A 67 -3.85 -11.57 -2.05
N ALA A 68 -3.19 -12.72 -2.23
CA ALA A 68 -3.68 -14.00 -1.74
C ALA A 68 -3.62 -14.07 -0.20
N ALA A 69 -2.59 -13.53 0.42
CA ALA A 69 -2.48 -13.46 1.89
C ALA A 69 -3.56 -12.54 2.48
N LEU A 70 -3.89 -11.45 1.78
CA LEU A 70 -4.91 -10.50 2.23
C LEU A 70 -6.32 -11.09 2.27
N THR A 71 -6.67 -12.02 1.37
CA THR A 71 -8.06 -12.56 1.28
C THR A 71 -8.57 -13.26 2.54
N LYS A 72 -7.71 -13.79 3.40
CA LYS A 72 -8.12 -14.57 4.58
C LYS A 72 -8.54 -13.66 5.73
N ASN A 73 -7.57 -12.99 6.33
CA ASN A 73 -7.75 -12.04 7.42
C ASN A 73 -6.44 -11.26 7.55
N ALA A 74 -6.49 -9.95 7.38
CA ALA A 74 -5.29 -9.12 7.29
C ALA A 74 -5.40 -7.90 8.22
N PRO A 75 -5.38 -8.13 9.55
CA PRO A 75 -5.44 -7.04 10.51
C PRO A 75 -4.14 -6.25 10.48
N ALA A 76 -4.27 -4.93 10.48
CA ALA A 76 -3.16 -4.00 10.58
C ALA A 76 -3.49 -2.86 11.55
N SER A 77 -2.45 -2.21 12.04
CA SER A 77 -2.55 -1.02 12.90
C SER A 77 -2.08 0.18 12.11
N LEU A 78 -2.98 1.14 11.88
CA LEU A 78 -2.72 2.36 11.14
C LEU A 78 -2.65 3.54 12.11
N ASP A 79 -1.48 4.16 12.22
CA ASP A 79 -1.31 5.47 12.81
C ASP A 79 -1.40 6.52 11.69
N LEU A 80 -2.47 7.31 11.69
CA LEU A 80 -2.69 8.32 10.66
C LEU A 80 -1.81 9.56 10.83
N ALA A 81 -1.46 9.89 12.07
CA ALA A 81 -0.80 11.13 12.43
C ALA A 81 0.71 10.95 12.67
N GLY A 82 1.20 9.72 12.76
CA GLY A 82 2.58 9.41 13.11
C GLY A 82 2.91 9.81 14.55
N ASN A 83 1.91 9.84 15.43
CA ASN A 83 2.01 10.30 16.82
C ASN A 83 1.88 9.16 17.85
N GLY A 84 1.85 7.91 17.39
CA GLY A 84 1.63 6.71 18.20
C GLY A 84 0.16 6.33 18.40
N SER A 85 -0.80 7.11 17.90
CA SER A 85 -2.23 6.79 17.99
C SER A 85 -2.65 5.86 16.85
N SER A 86 -2.43 4.56 17.02
CA SER A 86 -2.81 3.55 16.04
C SER A 86 -4.28 3.12 16.16
N MET A 87 -4.98 3.01 15.04
CA MET A 87 -6.29 2.37 14.94
C MET A 87 -6.20 1.05 14.16
N ARG A 88 -7.06 0.09 14.51
CA ARG A 88 -7.13 -1.18 13.77
C ARG A 88 -7.84 -0.98 12.44
N VAL A 89 -7.22 -1.47 11.38
CA VAL A 89 -7.77 -1.50 10.01
C VAL A 89 -7.63 -2.90 9.44
N ASP A 90 -8.42 -3.18 8.42
CA ASP A 90 -8.37 -4.45 7.70
C ASP A 90 -7.84 -4.20 6.28
N LEU A 91 -6.69 -4.80 5.97
CA LEU A 91 -6.04 -4.63 4.67
C LEU A 91 -6.81 -5.31 3.53
N ARG A 92 -7.84 -6.12 3.84
CA ARG A 92 -8.81 -6.58 2.83
C ARG A 92 -9.49 -5.43 2.09
N ALA A 93 -9.61 -4.26 2.71
CA ALA A 93 -10.15 -3.07 2.05
C ALA A 93 -9.33 -2.64 0.81
N LEU A 94 -8.03 -3.00 0.75
CA LEU A 94 -7.20 -2.76 -0.43
C LEU A 94 -7.60 -3.62 -1.63
N LEU A 95 -8.21 -4.79 -1.40
CA LEU A 95 -8.72 -5.67 -2.44
C LEU A 95 -10.02 -5.14 -3.06
N SER A 96 -10.85 -4.45 -2.26
CA SER A 96 -12.23 -4.11 -2.63
C SER A 96 -12.39 -2.95 -3.63
N ASN A 97 -11.31 -2.29 -4.05
CA ASN A 97 -11.35 -1.19 -5.03
C ASN A 97 -10.04 -1.11 -5.85
N LEU A 98 -9.49 -2.27 -6.23
CA LEU A 98 -8.50 -2.31 -7.31
C LEU A 98 -9.27 -2.38 -8.64
N ASP A 99 -9.72 -1.22 -9.11
CA ASP A 99 -9.79 -1.04 -10.55
C ASP A 99 -8.35 -1.26 -11.05
N PRO A 100 -8.08 -2.26 -11.91
CA PRO A 100 -6.74 -2.47 -12.45
C PRO A 100 -6.35 -1.18 -13.15
N GLN A 101 -5.45 -0.41 -12.54
CA GLN A 101 -4.95 0.81 -13.17
C GLN A 101 -4.36 0.36 -14.51
N PRO A 102 -4.90 0.79 -15.66
CA PRO A 102 -4.35 0.40 -16.93
C PRO A 102 -2.89 0.85 -16.94
N ALA A 103 -2.00 -0.05 -17.33
CA ALA A 103 -0.57 0.24 -17.46
C ALA A 103 -0.40 1.59 -18.18
N PRO A 104 0.56 2.45 -17.76
CA PRO A 104 0.75 3.73 -18.41
C PRO A 104 0.92 3.50 -19.90
N VAL A 105 -0.08 3.92 -20.68
CA VAL A 105 0.00 3.91 -22.14
C VAL A 105 1.21 4.76 -22.48
N ALA A 106 2.25 4.11 -22.99
CA ALA A 106 3.42 4.78 -23.54
C ALA A 106 2.90 5.90 -24.45
N ALA A 107 3.30 7.14 -24.17
CA ALA A 107 2.86 8.31 -24.92
C ALA A 107 3.13 8.06 -26.41
N ALA A 108 2.09 7.72 -27.16
CA ALA A 108 2.15 7.68 -28.61
C ALA A 108 2.41 9.11 -29.06
N LYS A 109 3.67 9.40 -29.38
CA LYS A 109 4.13 10.65 -29.96
C LYS A 109 3.54 10.77 -31.36
N GLY A 110 2.27 11.14 -31.42
CA GLY A 110 1.59 11.54 -32.64
C GLY A 110 2.19 12.85 -33.14
N ARG A 111 2.94 12.78 -34.24
CA ARG A 111 2.98 13.86 -35.22
C ARG A 111 2.81 13.23 -36.60
N SER A 112 1.55 13.17 -37.02
CA SER A 112 1.17 12.96 -38.41
C SER A 112 0.91 14.32 -39.07
N SER A 113 0.96 14.32 -40.40
CA SER A 113 0.76 15.39 -41.41
C SER A 113 2.08 16.10 -41.80
N ARG A 114 2.70 15.92 -43.00
CA ARG A 114 2.17 16.00 -44.40
C ARG A 114 1.28 17.24 -44.50
N TRP A 115 1.56 18.28 -45.27
CA TRP A 115 1.54 18.41 -46.73
C TRP A 115 2.43 19.60 -47.12
#